data_AF-A0A924C4S7-F1
#
_entry.id   AF-A0A924C4S7-F1
#
_cell.length_a   1.000
_cell.length_b   1.000
_cell.length_c   1.000
_cell.angle_alpha   90.00
_cell.angle_beta   90.00
_cell.angle_gamma   90.00
#
_symmetry.space_group_name_H-M   'P 1'
#
loop_
_entity.id
_entity.type
_entity.pdbx_description
1 polymer ?
#
loop_
_entity_poly.entity_id
_entity_poly.type
_entity_poly.pdbx_seq_one_letter_code
_entity_poly.pdbx_strand_id
1 'polypeptide(L)'
;AALTTAENYVGNIARSVERKCPGAQVGPVRSLALAGRPPVRVTIDCPVLAETGKRETFVLEATAGTFDMLVKQVAFRGPHTPADMAWASRFLDALTYCAGGTTLGACTREPAPQRKLAAPTAL
;
A
#
# COMPACT_ATOMS: atom_id res chain seq x y z
N ALA A 1 -24.82 5.68 -4.23
CA ALA A 1 -23.75 5.00 -4.99
C ALA A 1 -23.01 4.06 -4.05
N ALA A 2 -22.67 2.84 -4.46
CA ALA A 2 -21.82 1.98 -3.63
C ALA A 2 -20.41 2.61 -3.56
N LEU A 3 -19.85 2.73 -2.35
CA LEU A 3 -18.48 3.20 -2.16
C LEU A 3 -17.50 2.13 -2.71
N THR A 4 -16.39 2.57 -3.31
CA THR A 4 -15.37 1.65 -3.83
C THR A 4 -14.62 0.98 -2.68
N THR A 5 -14.26 -0.30 -2.83
CA THR A 5 -13.36 -0.98 -1.91
C THR A 5 -11.90 -0.59 -2.19
N ALA A 6 -11.00 -0.87 -1.24
CA ALA A 6 -9.58 -0.62 -1.41
C ALA A 6 -8.98 -1.53 -2.51
N GLU A 7 -9.41 -2.79 -2.57
CA GLU A 7 -9.07 -3.75 -3.64
C GLU A 7 -9.49 -3.22 -5.01
N ASN A 8 -10.73 -2.72 -5.13
CA ASN A 8 -11.25 -2.19 -6.39
C ASN A 8 -10.48 -0.93 -6.80
N TYR A 9 -10.15 -0.06 -5.84
CA TYR A 9 -9.35 1.14 -6.09
C TYR A 9 -7.97 0.78 -6.64
N VAL A 10 -7.23 -0.08 -5.93
CA VAL A 10 -5.88 -0.50 -6.36
C VAL A 10 -5.93 -1.27 -7.67
N GLY A 11 -6.93 -2.13 -7.88
CA GLY A 11 -7.13 -2.82 -9.15
C GLY A 11 -7.40 -1.87 -10.32
N ASN A 12 -8.14 -0.78 -10.09
CA ASN A 12 -8.35 0.26 -11.11
C ASN A 12 -7.05 1.00 -11.46
N ILE A 13 -6.21 1.30 -10.45
CA ILE A 13 -4.90 1.92 -10.66
C ILE A 13 -3.97 0.98 -11.44
N ALA A 14 -3.86 -0.29 -11.03
CA ALA A 14 -3.07 -1.30 -11.73
C ALA A 14 -3.45 -1.39 -13.22
N ARG A 15 -4.74 -1.55 -13.52
CA ARG A 15 -5.24 -1.57 -14.91
C ARG A 15 -4.94 -0.29 -15.67
N SER A 16 -4.98 0.86 -14.99
CA SER A 16 -4.64 2.15 -15.61
C SER A 16 -3.17 2.21 -16.00
N VAL A 17 -2.27 1.70 -15.15
CA VAL A 17 -0.84 1.63 -15.45
C VAL A 17 -0.57 0.66 -16.58
N GLU A 18 -1.15 -0.53 -16.58
CA GLU A 18 -0.98 -1.51 -17.67
C GLU A 18 -1.33 -0.93 -19.04
N ARG A 19 -2.35 -0.05 -19.12
CA ARG A 19 -2.71 0.65 -20.36
C ARG A 19 -1.75 1.76 -20.76
N LYS A 20 -1.16 2.46 -19.78
CA LYS A 20 -0.33 3.66 -20.01
C LYS A 20 1.17 3.36 -20.08
N CYS A 21 1.60 2.23 -19.53
CA CYS A 21 2.98 1.82 -19.44
C CYS A 21 3.15 0.41 -20.03
N PRO A 22 3.41 0.30 -21.34
CA PRO A 22 3.67 -0.97 -21.99
C PRO A 22 4.80 -1.75 -21.28
N GLY A 23 4.53 -3.01 -20.94
CA GLY A 23 5.47 -3.87 -20.23
C GLY A 23 5.49 -3.69 -18.70
N ALA A 24 4.59 -2.87 -18.14
CA ALA A 24 4.46 -2.74 -16.69
C ALA A 24 4.25 -4.10 -16.02
N GLN A 25 4.89 -4.28 -14.86
CA GLN A 25 4.73 -5.44 -14.00
C GLN A 25 3.94 -5.01 -12.76
N VAL A 26 2.77 -5.62 -12.58
CA VAL A 26 1.93 -5.41 -11.40
C VAL A 26 2.10 -6.63 -10.49
N GLY A 27 2.58 -6.40 -9.28
CA GLY A 27 2.66 -7.43 -8.24
C GLY A 27 1.28 -7.84 -7.72
N PRO A 28 1.19 -8.92 -6.94
CA PRO A 28 -0.07 -9.32 -6.33
C PRO A 28 -0.58 -8.24 -5.37
N VAL A 29 -1.89 -8.00 -5.39
CA VAL A 29 -2.56 -7.19 -4.36
C VAL A 29 -2.54 -7.98 -3.05
N ARG A 30 -2.01 -7.38 -1.99
CA ARG A 30 -1.90 -7.99 -0.66
C ARG A 30 -2.77 -7.23 0.32
N SER A 31 -3.73 -7.91 0.93
CA SER A 31 -4.44 -7.38 2.09
C SER A 31 -3.51 -7.40 3.30
N LEU A 32 -3.47 -6.30 4.03
CA LEU A 32 -2.73 -6.15 5.27
C LEU A 32 -3.71 -6.24 6.43
N ALA A 33 -3.33 -6.97 7.46
CA ALA A 33 -4.08 -6.95 8.71
C ALA A 33 -3.67 -5.71 9.48
N LEU A 34 -4.49 -4.67 9.39
CA LEU A 34 -4.51 -3.54 10.31
C LEU A 34 -5.85 -3.64 11.05
N ALA A 35 -5.87 -3.38 12.36
CA ALA A 35 -7.14 -3.29 13.06
C ALA A 35 -8.02 -2.21 12.38
N GLY A 36 -9.35 -2.29 12.51
CA GLY A 36 -10.29 -1.24 12.12
C GLY A 36 -10.53 -1.04 10.61
N ARG A 37 -9.48 -0.93 9.78
CA ARG A 37 -9.56 -0.70 8.33
C ARG A 37 -8.40 -1.40 7.59
N PRO A 38 -8.60 -2.62 7.05
CA PRO A 38 -7.53 -3.38 6.41
C PRO A 38 -7.05 -2.65 5.14
N PRO A 39 -5.77 -2.26 5.05
CA PRO A 39 -5.21 -1.74 3.82
C PRO A 39 -5.04 -2.85 2.79
N VAL A 40 -4.97 -2.45 1.52
CA VAL A 40 -4.41 -3.30 0.47
C VAL A 40 -3.19 -2.62 -0.13
N ARG A 41 -2.18 -3.42 -0.46
CA ARG A 41 -0.92 -2.95 -1.01
C ARG A 41 -0.62 -3.64 -2.34
N VAL A 42 -0.09 -2.88 -3.28
CA VAL A 42 0.45 -3.39 -4.55
C VAL A 42 1.79 -2.73 -4.84
N THR A 43 2.67 -3.48 -5.49
CA THR A 43 3.89 -2.93 -6.09
C THR A 43 3.71 -2.91 -7.59
N ILE A 44 4.05 -1.81 -8.23
CA ILE A 44 3.95 -1.62 -9.68
C ILE A 44 5.31 -1.16 -10.19
N ASP A 45 5.82 -1.82 -11.22
CA ASP A 45 7.04 -1.44 -11.92
C ASP A 45 6.71 -1.08 -13.37
N CYS A 46 6.92 0.18 -13.72
CA CYS A 46 6.74 0.72 -15.05
C CYS A 46 8.12 0.92 -15.70
N PRO A 47 8.48 0.13 -16.74
CA PRO A 47 9.80 0.23 -17.36
C PRO A 47 10.06 1.60 -18.00
N VAL A 48 9.03 2.21 -18.60
CA VAL A 48 9.10 3.54 -19.21
C VAL A 48 7.77 4.27 -19.01
N LEU A 49 7.76 5.30 -18.17
CA LEU A 49 6.62 6.18 -17.98
C LEU A 49 6.55 7.19 -19.14
N ALA A 50 5.44 7.21 -19.89
CA ALA A 50 5.30 7.99 -21.11
C ALA A 50 5.58 9.49 -20.93
N GLU A 51 5.18 10.06 -19.79
CA GLU A 51 5.31 11.48 -19.48
C GLU A 51 6.75 11.91 -19.22
N THR A 52 7.61 11.00 -18.75
CA THR A 52 8.98 11.35 -18.31
C THR A 52 10.07 10.61 -19.06
N GLY A 53 9.72 9.56 -19.81
CA GLY A 53 10.66 8.64 -20.45
C GLY A 53 11.51 7.83 -19.47
N LYS A 54 11.17 7.83 -18.17
CA LYS A 54 11.95 7.18 -17.12
C LYS A 54 11.24 5.96 -16.56
N ARG A 55 12.03 5.00 -16.08
CA ARG A 55 11.51 3.92 -15.24
C ARG A 55 10.93 4.49 -13.96
N GLU A 56 9.78 3.99 -13.55
CA GLU A 56 9.20 4.29 -12.25
C GLU A 56 8.71 3.01 -11.59
N THR A 57 9.10 2.80 -10.34
CA THR A 57 8.58 1.71 -9.52
C THR A 57 7.94 2.32 -8.29
N PHE A 58 6.71 1.91 -7.97
CA PHE A 58 6.03 2.45 -6.81
C PHE A 58 5.27 1.38 -6.03
N VAL A 59 5.17 1.61 -4.72
CA VAL A 59 4.36 0.83 -3.80
C VAL A 59 3.17 1.70 -3.42
N LEU A 60 1.97 1.20 -3.70
CA LEU A 60 0.71 1.86 -3.39
C LEU A 60 -0.01 1.10 -2.29
N GLU A 61 -0.44 1.80 -1.26
CA GLU A 61 -1.33 1.28 -0.22
C GLU A 61 -2.62 2.09 -0.20
N ALA A 62 -3.76 1.41 -0.19
CA ALA A 62 -5.06 2.02 -0.07
C ALA A 62 -5.82 1.45 1.14
N THR A 63 -6.47 2.32 1.89
CA THR A 63 -7.31 1.96 3.05
C THR A 63 -8.67 2.61 2.85
N ALA A 64 -9.70 1.80 2.65
CA ALA A 64 -11.07 2.29 2.58
C ALA A 64 -11.57 2.64 3.98
N GLY A 65 -12.18 3.81 4.12
CA GLY A 65 -12.97 4.17 5.29
C GLY A 65 -14.46 4.26 4.98
N THR A 66 -15.22 4.77 5.94
CA THR A 66 -16.69 4.84 5.82
C THR A 66 -17.14 5.80 4.72
N PHE A 67 -16.38 6.87 4.48
CA PHE A 67 -16.73 7.91 3.49
C PHE A 67 -15.52 8.40 2.69
N ASP A 68 -14.36 7.77 2.88
CA ASP A 68 -13.06 8.21 2.38
C ASP A 68 -12.21 7.04 1.89
N MET A 69 -11.21 7.35 1.06
CA MET A 69 -10.15 6.43 0.65
C MET A 69 -8.81 7.08 0.97
N LEU A 70 -8.07 6.48 1.88
CA LEU A 70 -6.73 6.95 2.24
C LEU A 70 -5.71 6.21 1.39
N VAL A 71 -4.86 6.95 0.68
CA VAL A 71 -3.88 6.39 -0.25
C VAL A 71 -2.49 6.88 0.12
N LYS A 72 -1.57 5.93 0.31
CA LYS A 72 -0.15 6.20 0.48
C LYS A 72 0.61 5.65 -0.71
N GLN A 73 1.62 6.39 -1.14
CA GLN A 73 2.46 5.97 -2.24
C GLN A 73 3.92 6.32 -1.94
N VAL A 74 4.81 5.37 -2.22
CA VAL A 74 6.25 5.64 -2.37
C VAL A 74 6.61 5.29 -3.80
N ALA A 75 7.29 6.21 -4.48
CA ALA A 75 7.71 6.03 -5.87
C ALA A 75 9.21 6.28 -6.01
N PHE A 76 9.86 5.44 -6.78
CA PHE A 76 11.26 5.53 -7.17
C PHE A 76 11.32 5.81 -8.67
N ARG A 77 11.96 6.91 -9.05
CA ARG A 77 12.24 7.23 -10.46
C ARG A 77 13.66 6.81 -10.78
N GLY A 78 13.81 5.84 -11.68
CA GLY A 78 15.09 5.24 -12.04
C GLY A 78 15.38 3.92 -11.32
N PRO A 79 16.65 3.47 -11.30
CA PRO A 79 17.05 2.25 -10.62
C PRO A 79 16.74 2.30 -9.13
N HIS A 80 16.27 1.19 -8.57
CA HIS A 80 16.05 0.99 -7.14
C HIS A 80 16.67 -0.34 -6.73
N THR A 81 16.99 -0.45 -5.45
CA THR A 81 17.58 -1.65 -4.84
C THR A 81 16.54 -2.40 -4.00
N PRO A 82 16.79 -3.67 -3.63
CA PRO A 82 15.97 -4.35 -2.63
C PRO A 82 15.90 -3.60 -1.29
N ALA A 83 16.95 -2.87 -0.91
CA ALA A 83 16.97 -2.06 0.32
C ALA A 83 16.00 -0.88 0.25
N ASP A 84 15.88 -0.23 -0.91
CA ASP A 84 14.91 0.85 -1.15
C ASP A 84 13.48 0.34 -1.02
N MET A 85 13.19 -0.83 -1.59
CA MET A 85 11.87 -1.46 -1.49
C MET A 85 11.54 -1.87 -0.05
N ALA A 86 12.53 -2.37 0.71
CA ALA A 86 12.37 -2.66 2.13
C ALA A 86 12.12 -1.38 2.94
N TRP A 87 12.80 -0.28 2.61
CA TRP A 87 12.54 1.02 3.22
C TRP A 87 11.13 1.52 2.89
N ALA A 88 10.68 1.43 1.63
CA ALA A 88 9.34 1.84 1.22
C ALA A 88 8.25 1.12 2.01
N SER A 89 8.39 -0.20 2.20
CA SER A 89 7.46 -0.96 3.05
C SER A 89 7.45 -0.42 4.48
N ARG A 90 8.61 -0.31 5.11
CA ARG A 90 8.72 0.19 6.50
C ARG A 90 8.18 1.62 6.65
N PHE A 91 8.42 2.47 5.67
CA PHE A 91 7.92 3.84 5.64
C PHE A 91 6.39 3.84 5.61
N LEU A 92 5.78 3.09 4.71
CA LEU A 92 4.33 2.96 4.59
C LEU A 92 3.69 2.35 5.85
N ASP A 93 4.35 1.33 6.44
CA ASP A 93 3.93 0.66 7.68
C ASP A 93 4.02 1.60 8.90
N ALA A 94 4.94 2.55 8.90
CA ALA A 94 5.11 3.50 9.99
C ALA A 94 4.05 4.62 10.01
N LEU A 95 3.39 4.88 8.88
CA LEU A 95 2.39 5.94 8.75
C LEU A 95 1.08 5.57 9.47
N THR A 96 0.68 6.45 10.39
CA THR A 96 -0.53 6.33 11.20
C THR A 96 -1.57 7.34 10.75
N TYR A 97 -2.84 6.95 10.75
CA TYR A 97 -3.96 7.85 10.49
C TYR A 97 -4.66 8.21 11.79
N CYS A 98 -5.11 9.46 11.87
CA CYS A 98 -5.89 9.95 12.99
C CYS A 98 -7.34 10.15 12.52
N ALA A 99 -8.30 9.94 13.42
CA ALA A 99 -9.67 10.34 13.14
C ALA A 99 -9.74 11.86 12.99
N GLY A 100 -10.60 12.36 12.10
CA GLY A 100 -10.82 13.80 11.97
C GLY A 100 -11.18 14.43 13.31
N GLY A 101 -10.53 15.55 13.65
CA GLY A 101 -10.75 16.25 14.93
C GLY A 101 -9.95 15.74 16.14
N THR A 102 -9.08 14.74 15.97
CA THR A 102 -8.16 14.29 17.04
C THR A 102 -6.85 15.08 17.05
N THR A 103 -6.29 15.30 18.24
CA THR A 103 -4.96 15.90 18.42
C THR A 103 -3.87 14.87 18.10
N LEU A 104 -2.70 15.33 17.63
CA LEU A 104 -1.60 14.45 17.20
C LEU A 104 -1.18 13.39 18.25
N GLY A 105 -1.31 13.71 19.54
CA GLY A 105 -0.99 12.76 20.64
C GLY A 105 -1.99 11.62 20.82
N ALA A 106 -3.18 11.71 20.22
CA ALA A 106 -4.22 10.68 20.24
C ALA A 106 -4.21 9.79 18.98
N CYS A 107 -3.29 10.06 18.04
CA CYS A 107 -3.10 9.22 16.86
C CYS A 107 -2.42 7.91 17.30
N THR A 108 -3.22 6.89 17.57
CA THR A 108 -2.65 5.57 17.88
C THR A 108 -2.23 4.88 16.60
N ARG A 109 -0.97 4.41 16.54
CA ARG A 109 -0.62 3.31 15.64
C ARG A 109 -1.60 2.19 15.94
N GLU A 110 -2.38 1.78 14.96
CA GLU A 110 -3.21 0.60 15.15
C GLU A 110 -2.29 -0.61 15.39
N PRO A 111 -2.52 -1.41 16.45
CA PRO A 111 -1.60 -2.46 16.82
C PRO A 111 -1.44 -3.45 15.66
N ALA A 112 -0.19 -3.85 15.39
CA ALA A 112 0.12 -4.93 14.47
C ALA A 112 -0.66 -6.19 14.91
N PRO A 113 -1.11 -7.03 13.95
CA PRO A 113 -1.81 -8.27 14.28
C PRO A 113 -0.90 -9.11 15.16
N GLN A 114 -1.39 -9.48 16.34
CA GLN A 114 -0.71 -10.47 17.16
C GLN A 114 -0.67 -11.78 16.36
N ARG A 115 0.51 -12.13 15.84
CA ARG A 115 0.78 -13.49 15.41
C ARG A 115 0.61 -14.34 16.67
N LYS A 116 -0.48 -15.11 16.77
CA LYS A 116 -0.55 -16.19 17.76
C LYS A 116 0.63 -17.11 17.45
N LEU A 117 1.71 -17.02 18.22
CA LEU A 117 2.68 -18.11 18.27
C LEU A 117 1.88 -19.33 18.74
N ALA A 118 1.82 -20.35 17.90
CA ALA A 118 1.36 -21.66 18.34
C ALA A 118 2.23 -22.07 19.53
N ALA A 119 1.59 -22.43 20.64
CA ALA A 119 2.29 -22.98 21.79
C ALA A 119 3.08 -24.23 21.34
N PRO A 120 4.30 -24.44 21.84
CA PRO A 120 5.03 -25.67 21.55
C PRO A 120 4.22 -26.85 22.07
N THR A 121 3.92 -27.79 21.17
CA THR A 121 3.39 -29.10 21.53
C THR A 121 4.40 -29.78 22.43
N ALA A 122 4.07 -29.94 23.71
CA ALA A 122 4.85 -30.75 24.63
C ALA A 122 4.82 -32.21 24.16
N LEU A 123 6.00 -32.81 24.02
CA LEU A 123 6.23 -34.25 23.85
C LEU A 123 6.23 -34.93 25.22
#